data_AF-A0A077WJH5-F1
#
_entry.id   AF-A0A077WJH5-F1
#
_cell.length_a   1.000
_cell.length_b   1.000
_cell.length_c   1.000
_cell.angle_alpha   90.00
_cell.angle_beta   90.00
_cell.angle_gamma   90.00
#
_symmetry.space_group_name_H-M   'P 1'
#
loop_
_entity.id
_entity.type
_entity.pdbx_description
1 polymer ?
#
loop_
_entity_poly.entity_id
_entity_poly.type
_entity_poly.pdbx_seq_one_letter_code
_entity_poly.pdbx_strand_id
1 'polypeptide(L)'
;MFRPTALFNAASRVAAVRAPAMTRFYAAGAGVSVEDRILDVLKGFDKVDQNKISLDAHFVNDLGLDSLDTVEVVMAIEEEFTVEIPDKEADEIKSARQAVEYINSRKDAH
;
A
#
# COMPACT_ATOMS: atom_id res chain seq x y z
N MET A 1 -10.70 -72.49 -50.99
CA MET A 1 -9.60 -72.17 -51.91
C MET A 1 -9.42 -70.66 -51.92
N PHE A 2 -8.31 -70.14 -51.36
CA PHE A 2 -7.67 -68.81 -51.56
C PHE A 2 -8.55 -67.53 -51.41
N ARG A 3 -8.26 -66.46 -50.65
CA ARG A 3 -7.05 -65.89 -50.00
C ARG A 3 -7.51 -64.61 -49.17
N PRO A 4 -6.67 -63.65 -48.71
CA PRO A 4 -6.34 -63.36 -47.29
C PRO A 4 -6.57 -61.87 -46.84
N THR A 5 -5.82 -61.46 -45.79
CA THR A 5 -5.38 -60.09 -45.35
C THR A 5 -6.41 -59.18 -44.67
N ALA A 6 -6.31 -58.86 -43.37
CA ALA A 6 -5.30 -58.12 -42.58
C ALA A 6 -5.86 -56.73 -42.26
N LEU A 7 -5.80 -56.32 -40.99
CA LEU A 7 -5.40 -54.96 -40.58
C LEU A 7 -5.31 -54.87 -39.06
N PHE A 8 -4.09 -54.56 -38.63
CA PHE A 8 -3.73 -54.02 -37.34
C PHE A 8 -4.66 -52.87 -36.94
N ASN A 9 -4.97 -52.74 -35.65
CA ASN A 9 -4.75 -51.44 -35.02
C ASN A 9 -4.46 -51.58 -33.52
N ALA A 10 -3.21 -51.28 -33.17
CA ALA A 10 -2.79 -51.04 -31.80
C ALA A 10 -3.30 -49.66 -31.38
N ALA A 11 -3.97 -49.57 -30.24
CA ALA A 11 -4.26 -48.28 -29.62
C ALA A 11 -3.95 -48.38 -28.12
N SER A 12 -2.67 -48.14 -27.80
CA SER A 12 -2.23 -47.70 -26.48
C SER A 12 -3.06 -46.51 -26.04
N ARG A 13 -3.74 -46.63 -24.89
CA ARG A 13 -4.29 -45.46 -24.19
C ARG A 13 -3.47 -45.21 -22.93
N VAL A 14 -2.68 -44.17 -23.06
CA VAL A 14 -1.80 -43.54 -22.07
C VAL A 14 -2.56 -43.29 -20.76
N ALA A 15 -1.95 -43.71 -19.64
CA ALA A 15 -2.40 -43.41 -18.29
C ALA A 15 -2.31 -41.89 -18.04
N ALA A 16 -3.44 -41.25 -17.78
CA ALA A 16 -3.51 -39.84 -17.42
C ALA A 16 -3.02 -39.65 -15.97
N VAL A 17 -1.78 -39.18 -15.80
CA VAL A 17 -1.30 -38.70 -14.49
C VAL A 17 -1.93 -37.33 -14.23
N ARG A 18 -2.91 -37.30 -13.34
CA ARG A 18 -3.56 -36.07 -12.85
C ARG A 18 -2.64 -35.40 -11.83
N ALA A 19 -1.93 -34.35 -12.24
CA ALA A 19 -1.14 -33.52 -11.34
C ALA A 19 -2.04 -32.77 -10.35
N PRO A 20 -1.62 -32.56 -9.08
CA PRO A 20 -2.39 -31.76 -8.13
C PRO A 20 -2.32 -30.28 -8.51
N ALA A 21 -3.47 -29.63 -8.59
CA ALA A 21 -3.58 -28.19 -8.78
C ALA A 21 -3.03 -27.49 -7.52
N MET A 22 -1.95 -26.73 -7.69
CA MET A 22 -1.39 -25.87 -6.65
C MET A 22 -2.34 -24.68 -6.43
N THR A 23 -3.18 -24.77 -5.39
CA THR A 23 -4.06 -23.68 -4.96
C THR A 23 -3.18 -22.52 -4.47
N ARG A 24 -3.09 -21.46 -5.26
CA ARG A 24 -2.40 -20.22 -4.87
C ARG A 24 -3.26 -19.51 -3.84
N PHE A 25 -2.81 -19.47 -2.58
CA PHE A 25 -3.33 -18.56 -1.57
C PHE A 25 -2.75 -17.18 -1.85
N TYR A 26 -3.55 -16.28 -2.42
CA TYR A 26 -3.23 -14.86 -2.41
C TYR A 26 -3.59 -14.35 -1.01
N ALA A 27 -2.59 -13.92 -0.25
CA ALA A 27 -2.86 -13.09 0.92
C ALA A 27 -3.56 -11.83 0.42
N ALA A 28 -4.83 -11.65 0.78
CA ALA A 28 -5.55 -10.40 0.55
C ALA A 28 -4.79 -9.31 1.31
N GLY A 29 -4.11 -8.44 0.57
CA GLY A 29 -3.41 -7.31 1.15
C GLY A 29 -4.40 -6.49 1.96
N ALA A 30 -4.15 -6.37 3.27
CA ALA A 30 -4.74 -5.31 4.05
C ALA A 30 -4.40 -4.01 3.34
N GLY A 31 -5.41 -3.33 2.78
CA GLY A 31 -5.22 -2.00 2.24
C GLY A 31 -4.71 -1.14 3.38
N VAL A 32 -3.46 -0.69 3.28
CA VAL A 32 -2.86 0.21 4.27
C VAL A 32 -3.66 1.51 4.21
N SER A 33 -4.26 1.88 5.33
CA SER A 33 -5.08 3.09 5.42
C SER A 33 -4.18 4.33 5.25
N VAL A 34 -4.76 5.46 4.84
CA VAL A 34 -4.01 6.71 4.64
C VAL A 34 -3.34 7.16 5.94
N GLU A 35 -4.05 6.94 7.05
CA GLU A 35 -3.60 7.13 8.42
C GLU A 35 -2.31 6.37 8.70
N ASP A 36 -2.28 5.07 8.41
CA ASP A 36 -1.13 4.21 8.70
C ASP A 36 0.11 4.67 7.94
N ARG A 37 -0.07 5.05 6.66
CA ARG A 37 1.03 5.56 5.83
C ARG A 37 1.59 6.89 6.35
N ILE A 38 0.75 7.83 6.77
CA ILE A 38 1.22 9.10 7.36
C ILE A 38 1.94 8.85 8.68
N LEU A 39 1.40 7.96 9.52
CA LEU A 39 2.07 7.58 10.78
C LEU A 39 3.42 6.92 10.52
N ASP A 40 3.56 6.12 9.48
CA ASP A 40 4.82 5.49 9.10
C ASP A 40 5.84 6.51 8.58
N VAL A 41 5.40 7.51 7.80
CA VAL A 41 6.26 8.65 7.42
C VAL A 41 6.79 9.35 8.68
N LEU A 42 5.91 9.66 9.64
CA LEU A 42 6.30 10.33 10.90
C LEU A 42 7.28 9.50 11.75
N LYS A 43 7.12 8.17 11.79
CA LYS A 43 8.06 7.28 12.50
C LYS A 43 9.45 7.24 11.87
N GLY A 44 9.57 7.61 10.59
CA GLY A 44 10.84 7.71 9.86
C GLY A 44 11.66 8.94 10.21
N PHE A 45 11.09 9.94 10.90
CA PHE A 45 11.81 11.12 11.34
C PHE A 45 12.44 10.89 12.72
N ASP A 46 13.78 10.89 12.78
CA ASP A 46 14.55 10.67 14.03
C ASP A 46 14.28 11.73 15.12
N LYS A 47 13.79 12.90 14.72
CA LYS A 47 13.43 14.00 15.64
C LYS A 47 12.10 13.77 16.36
N VAL A 48 11.29 12.81 15.90
CA VAL A 48 9.96 12.51 16.46
C VAL A 48 10.05 11.32 17.40
N ASP A 49 9.55 11.48 18.63
CA ASP A 49 9.41 10.36 19.57
C ASP A 49 8.23 9.47 19.17
N GLN A 50 8.51 8.23 18.77
CA GLN A 50 7.52 7.24 18.36
C GLN A 50 6.42 6.99 19.40
N ASN A 51 6.71 7.22 20.70
CA ASN A 51 5.73 7.05 21.77
C ASN A 51 4.70 8.19 21.83
N LYS A 52 5.01 9.34 21.22
CA LYS A 52 4.13 10.51 21.18
C LYS A 52 3.37 10.63 19.86
N ILE A 53 3.73 9.83 18.86
CA ILE A 53 3.05 9.82 17.56
C ILE A 53 1.61 9.37 17.76
N SER A 54 0.68 10.27 17.43
CA SER A 54 -0.75 10.03 17.41
C SER A 54 -1.38 10.81 16.27
N LEU A 55 -2.56 10.40 15.80
CA LEU A 55 -3.31 11.13 14.78
C LEU A 55 -3.68 12.55 15.26
N ASP A 56 -3.97 12.68 16.55
CA ASP A 56 -4.28 13.96 17.22
C ASP A 56 -3.04 14.81 17.53
N ALA A 57 -1.83 14.24 17.44
CA ALA A 57 -0.64 14.91 17.92
C ALA A 57 -0.34 16.14 17.07
N HIS A 58 -0.13 17.27 17.75
CA HIS A 58 0.29 18.51 17.12
C HIS A 58 1.80 18.47 16.86
N PHE A 59 2.22 18.75 15.63
CA PHE A 59 3.61 18.64 15.20
C PHE A 59 4.56 19.50 16.04
N VAL A 60 4.20 20.77 16.27
CA VAL A 60 4.99 21.67 17.12
C VAL A 60 4.78 21.42 18.62
N ASN A 61 3.54 21.40 19.10
CA ASN A 61 3.28 21.40 20.55
C ASN A 61 3.54 20.03 21.23
N ASP A 62 3.21 18.92 20.56
CA ASP A 62 3.30 17.58 21.15
C ASP A 62 4.58 16.85 20.74
N LEU A 63 4.89 16.89 19.44
CA LEU A 63 6.10 16.26 18.89
C LEU A 63 7.34 17.14 19.03
N GLY A 64 7.17 18.44 19.30
CA GLY A 64 8.30 19.36 19.51
C GLY A 64 9.07 19.69 18.25
N LEU A 65 8.46 19.52 17.07
CA LEU A 65 9.08 19.83 15.79
C LEU A 65 9.26 21.34 15.63
N ASP A 66 10.40 21.74 15.08
CA ASP A 66 10.63 23.13 14.71
C ASP A 66 9.88 23.48 13.41
N SER A 67 9.81 24.77 13.08
CA SER A 67 9.09 25.22 11.89
C SER A 67 9.69 24.72 10.58
N LEU A 68 10.96 24.34 10.56
CA LEU A 68 11.63 23.79 9.38
C LEU A 68 11.31 22.30 9.23
N ASP A 69 11.34 21.56 10.34
CA ASP A 69 10.97 20.15 10.43
C ASP A 69 9.51 19.93 10.01
N THR A 70 8.61 20.84 10.36
CA THR A 70 7.22 20.77 9.88
C THR A 70 7.12 20.86 8.36
N VAL A 71 7.99 21.64 7.70
CA VAL A 71 8.03 21.72 6.24
C VAL A 71 8.55 20.41 5.65
N GLU A 72 9.60 19.82 6.24
CA GLU A 72 10.14 18.52 5.79
C GLU A 72 9.10 17.40 5.91
N VAL A 73 8.33 17.36 7.01
CA VAL A 73 7.25 16.38 7.20
C VAL A 73 6.16 16.55 6.15
N VAL A 74 5.72 17.78 5.88
CA VAL A 74 4.69 18.03 4.85
C VAL A 74 5.19 17.62 3.47
N MET A 75 6.43 17.95 3.11
CA MET A 75 7.04 17.52 1.85
C MET A 75 7.13 16.00 1.72
N ALA A 76 7.48 15.28 2.80
CA ALA A 76 7.51 13.82 2.77
C ALA A 76 6.10 13.21 2.56
N ILE A 77 5.07 13.83 3.13
CA ILE A 77 3.67 13.43 2.91
C ILE A 77 3.26 13.72 1.45
N GLU A 78 3.63 14.87 0.89
CA GLU A 78 3.41 15.21 -0.52
C GLU A 78 4.01 14.18 -1.47
N GLU A 79 5.27 13.80 -1.24
CA GLU A 79 5.97 12.79 -2.04
C GLU A 79 5.31 11.40 -1.93
N GLU A 80 4.98 10.95 -0.71
CA GLU A 80 4.38 9.64 -0.43
C GLU A 80 3.01 9.45 -1.12
N PHE A 81 2.24 10.53 -1.24
CA PHE A 81 0.92 10.51 -1.89
C PHE A 81 0.93 11.10 -3.30
N THR A 82 2.07 11.62 -3.77
CA THR A 82 2.24 12.32 -5.05
C THR A 82 1.19 13.43 -5.21
N VAL A 83 1.04 14.25 -4.16
CA VAL A 83 0.13 15.40 -4.09
C VAL A 83 0.90 16.70 -3.93
N GLU A 84 0.28 17.81 -4.31
CA GLU A 84 0.81 19.16 -4.05
C GLU A 84 -0.11 19.86 -3.04
N ILE A 85 0.43 20.24 -1.89
CA ILE A 85 -0.26 21.02 -0.87
C ILE A 85 0.25 22.46 -0.98
N PRO A 86 -0.61 23.44 -1.30
CA PRO A 86 -0.16 24.83 -1.36
C PRO A 86 0.29 25.31 0.03
N ASP A 87 1.33 26.13 0.09
CA ASP A 87 1.93 26.64 1.35
C ASP A 87 0.90 27.14 2.37
N LYS A 88 -0.16 27.82 1.89
CA LYS A 88 -1.23 28.33 2.74
C LYS A 88 -1.98 27.24 3.51
N GLU A 89 -2.22 26.11 2.86
CA GLU A 89 -2.92 24.97 3.47
C GLU A 89 -1.94 24.12 4.28
N ALA A 90 -0.69 23.98 3.83
CA ALA A 90 0.39 23.35 4.59
C ALA A 90 0.60 24.04 5.94
N ASP A 91 0.53 25.37 5.98
CA ASP A 91 0.61 26.17 7.21
C ASP A 91 -0.57 25.90 8.16
N GLU A 92 -1.75 25.54 7.64
CA GLU A 92 -2.92 25.20 8.44
C GLU A 92 -2.87 23.76 8.98
N ILE A 93 -2.13 22.87 8.33
CA ILE A 93 -1.92 21.48 8.76
C ILE A 93 -0.95 21.45 9.94
N LYS A 94 -1.50 21.29 11.14
CA LYS A 94 -0.74 21.22 12.40
C LYS A 94 -0.68 19.83 13.02
N SER A 95 -1.46 18.88 12.50
CA SER A 95 -1.58 17.52 13.03
C SER A 95 -1.69 16.48 11.91
N ALA A 96 -1.35 15.23 12.24
CA ALA A 96 -1.45 14.11 11.30
C ALA A 96 -2.89 13.88 10.82
N ARG A 97 -3.90 14.05 11.69
CA ARG A 97 -5.31 13.95 11.29
C ARG A 97 -5.68 14.95 10.21
N GLN A 98 -5.25 16.21 10.34
CA GLN A 98 -5.55 17.22 9.32
C GLN A 98 -4.91 16.87 7.98
N ALA A 99 -3.69 16.31 7.98
CA ALA A 99 -3.05 15.81 6.77
C ALA A 99 -3.85 14.64 6.15
N VAL A 100 -4.33 13.69 6.96
CA VAL A 100 -5.19 12.58 6.52
C VAL A 100 -6.47 13.12 5.88
N GLU A 101 -7.17 14.04 6.57
CA GLU A 101 -8.42 14.63 6.10
C GLU A 101 -8.20 15.38 4.77
N TYR A 102 -7.11 16.13 4.66
CA TYR A 102 -6.75 16.82 3.44
C TYR A 102 -6.54 15.83 2.29
N ILE A 103 -5.76 14.77 2.50
CA ILE A 103 -5.49 13.75 1.47
C ILE A 103 -6.76 13.00 1.07
N ASN A 104 -7.60 12.62 2.04
CA ASN A 104 -8.86 11.95 1.76
C ASN A 104 -9.81 12.84 0.95
N SER A 105 -9.93 14.13 1.31
CA SER A 105 -10.76 15.09 0.57
C SER A 105 -10.36 15.25 -0.90
N ARG A 106 -9.06 15.16 -1.20
CA ARG A 106 -8.51 15.22 -2.56
C ARG A 106 -8.67 13.90 -3.31
N LYS A 107 -8.56 12.75 -2.63
CA LYS A 107 -8.70 11.42 -3.24
C LYS A 107 -10.14 11.04 -3.56
N ASP A 108 -11.10 11.53 -2.77
CA ASP A 108 -12.53 11.34 -3.03
C ASP A 108 -13.06 12.29 -4.13
N ALA A 109 -12.27 13.30 -4.51
CA ALA A 109 -12.52 14.13 -5.68
C ALA A 109 -11.99 13.42 -6.94
N HIS A 110 -12.75 12.44 -7.42
CA HIS A 110 -12.58 11.82 -8.74
C HIS A 110 -12.74 12.82 -9.88
#